data_AF-A0A972RUN4-F1
#
_entry.id   AF-A0A972RUN4-F1
#
_cell.length_a   1.000
_cell.length_b   1.000
_cell.length_c   1.000
_cell.angle_alpha   90.00
_cell.angle_beta   90.00
_cell.angle_gamma   90.00
#
_symmetry.space_group_name_H-M   'P 1'
#
loop_
_entity.id
_entity.type
_entity.pdbx_description
1 polymer ?
#
loop_
_entity_poly.entity_id
_entity_poly.type
_entity_poly.pdbx_seq_one_letter_code
_entity_poly.pdbx_strand_id
1 'polypeptide(L)'
;MEAFSSPYQILLLQLEEQIQALRQVVFNLPVDKLPDDDIRNFFRKGIELLLLVGDILTVKEDFEDHPQLEEDLTLSLLEGILISKTLIEKLEKRLPLFLETITVFDEPLMDKLEQILHSLQSSLERSPNSAKLDIDELSYVLREIARTLEATSVNFAKAFNKPL
;
A
#
# COMPACT_ATOMS: atom_id res chain seq x y z
N MET A 1 1.63 35.30 -5.41
CA MET A 1 1.16 34.57 -4.22
C MET A 1 1.65 33.16 -4.39
N GLU A 2 2.64 32.75 -3.59
CA GLU A 2 3.02 31.35 -3.50
C GLU A 2 1.85 30.63 -2.83
N ALA A 3 1.19 29.73 -3.56
CA ALA A 3 0.20 28.85 -2.97
C ALA A 3 0.98 27.89 -2.06
N PHE A 4 0.88 28.09 -0.74
CA PHE A 4 1.34 27.08 0.20
C PHE A 4 0.40 25.88 0.04
N SER A 5 0.83 24.86 -0.71
CA SER A 5 0.14 23.58 -0.77
C SER A 5 0.09 22.99 0.64
N SER A 6 -1.09 22.56 1.09
CA SER A 6 -1.19 21.91 2.40
C SER A 6 -0.33 20.64 2.42
N PRO A 7 0.22 20.22 3.58
CA PRO A 7 0.99 18.98 3.67
C PRO A 7 0.22 17.77 3.12
N TYR A 8 -1.10 17.74 3.29
CA TYR A 8 -1.98 16.74 2.69
C TYR A 8 -1.97 16.78 1.16
N GLN A 9 -2.15 17.95 0.54
CA GLN A 9 -2.13 18.09 -0.92
C GLN A 9 -0.80 17.62 -1.52
N ILE A 10 0.31 17.87 -0.82
CA ILE A 10 1.63 17.38 -1.25
C ILE A 10 1.68 15.86 -1.20
N LEU A 11 1.22 15.24 -0.12
CA LEU A 11 1.23 13.78 0.02
C LEU A 11 0.27 13.09 -0.96
N LEU A 12 -0.92 13.67 -1.20
CA LEU A 12 -1.89 13.15 -2.17
C LEU A 12 -1.31 13.20 -3.59
N LEU A 13 -0.71 14.31 -4.00
CA LEU A 13 -0.03 14.43 -5.29
C LEU A 13 1.10 13.39 -5.42
N GLN A 14 1.90 13.21 -4.37
CA GLN A 14 2.94 12.17 -4.34
C GLN A 14 2.36 10.76 -4.49
N LEU A 15 1.21 10.49 -3.88
CA LEU A 15 0.53 9.20 -4.00
C LEU A 15 0.05 8.97 -5.43
N GLU A 16 -0.64 9.94 -6.01
CA GLU A 16 -1.16 9.88 -7.38
C GLU A 16 -0.04 9.68 -8.41
N GLU A 17 1.08 10.40 -8.26
CA GLU A 17 2.26 10.25 -9.12
C GLU A 17 2.83 8.83 -9.05
N GLN A 18 2.97 8.27 -7.84
CA GLN A 18 3.47 6.92 -7.65
C GLN A 18 2.49 5.86 -8.19
N ILE A 19 1.20 6.03 -7.94
CA ILE A 19 0.14 5.18 -8.50
C ILE A 19 0.24 5.19 -10.03
N GLN A 20 0.30 6.36 -10.65
CA GLN A 20 0.36 6.46 -12.10
C GLN A 20 1.62 5.80 -12.68
N ALA A 21 2.78 6.02 -12.06
CA ALA A 21 4.04 5.41 -12.47
C ALA A 21 4.02 3.89 -12.35
N LEU A 22 3.40 3.34 -11.30
CA LEU A 22 3.36 1.91 -11.03
C LEU A 22 2.23 1.20 -11.77
N ARG A 23 1.07 1.82 -11.97
CA ARG A 23 -0.12 1.24 -12.62
C ARG A 23 0.23 0.60 -13.95
N GLN A 24 0.96 1.31 -14.80
CA GLN A 24 1.32 0.81 -16.14
C GLN A 24 2.28 -0.38 -16.10
N VAL A 25 3.06 -0.48 -15.03
CA VAL A 25 4.15 -1.44 -14.88
C VAL A 25 3.66 -2.71 -14.17
N VAL A 26 2.93 -2.58 -13.06
CA VAL A 26 2.55 -3.69 -12.18
C VAL A 26 1.73 -4.75 -12.91
N PHE A 27 0.71 -4.36 -13.68
CA PHE A 27 -0.17 -5.34 -14.31
C PHE A 27 0.51 -6.13 -15.43
N ASN A 28 1.52 -5.56 -16.08
CA ASN A 28 2.24 -6.17 -17.21
C ASN A 28 3.68 -6.59 -16.87
N LEU A 29 4.08 -6.53 -15.60
CA LEU A 29 5.45 -6.78 -15.17
C LEU A 29 5.89 -8.22 -15.52
N PRO A 30 6.90 -8.43 -16.39
CA PRO A 30 7.39 -9.76 -16.73
C PRO A 30 8.36 -10.27 -15.65
N VAL A 31 7.82 -10.61 -14.48
CA VAL A 31 8.59 -10.91 -13.26
C VAL A 31 9.65 -12.01 -13.47
N ASP A 32 9.38 -13.00 -14.32
CA ASP A 32 10.34 -14.08 -14.63
C ASP A 32 11.62 -13.61 -15.36
N LYS A 33 11.61 -12.39 -15.91
CA LYS A 33 12.73 -11.83 -16.69
C LYS A 33 13.43 -10.69 -15.96
N LEU A 34 12.95 -10.30 -14.78
CA LEU A 34 13.54 -9.20 -14.03
C LEU A 34 14.85 -9.64 -13.36
N PRO A 35 15.90 -8.79 -13.41
CA PRO A 35 17.04 -8.89 -12.52
C PRO A 35 16.61 -8.84 -11.04
N ASP A 36 17.32 -9.54 -10.17
CA ASP A 36 17.00 -9.58 -8.73
C ASP A 36 16.99 -8.19 -8.07
N ASP A 37 17.87 -7.29 -8.51
CA ASP A 37 17.91 -5.90 -8.03
C ASP A 37 16.63 -5.13 -8.39
N ASP A 38 16.07 -5.36 -9.58
CA ASP A 38 14.80 -4.75 -10.00
C ASP A 38 13.64 -5.33 -9.20
N ILE A 39 13.63 -6.65 -8.96
CA ILE A 39 12.62 -7.31 -8.13
C ILE A 39 12.61 -6.70 -6.71
N ARG A 40 13.78 -6.53 -6.10
CA ARG A 40 13.93 -5.88 -4.77
C ARG A 40 13.48 -4.43 -4.79
N ASN A 41 13.85 -3.68 -5.83
CA ASN A 41 13.44 -2.29 -5.99
C ASN A 41 11.93 -2.16 -6.11
N PHE A 42 11.28 -3.01 -6.90
CA PHE A 42 9.83 -3.05 -7.00
C PHE A 42 9.20 -3.39 -5.64
N PHE A 43 9.69 -4.43 -4.94
CA PHE A 43 9.18 -4.80 -3.63
C PHE A 43 9.21 -3.61 -2.65
N ARG A 44 10.34 -2.90 -2.60
CA ARG A 44 10.49 -1.68 -1.80
C ARG A 44 9.47 -0.61 -2.18
N LYS A 45 9.25 -0.36 -3.48
CA LYS A 45 8.21 0.59 -3.93
C LYS A 45 6.81 0.21 -3.47
N GLY A 46 6.49 -1.09 -3.42
CA GLY A 46 5.22 -1.57 -2.87
C GLY A 46 5.06 -1.24 -1.38
N ILE A 47 6.14 -1.38 -0.60
CA ILE A 47 6.16 -1.00 0.83
C ILE A 47 6.05 0.52 1.00
N GLU A 48 6.83 1.29 0.24
CA GLU A 48 6.82 2.76 0.26
C GLU A 48 5.42 3.31 -0.04
N LEU A 49 4.71 2.69 -1.00
CA LEU A 49 3.34 3.05 -1.33
C LEU A 49 2.37 2.78 -0.16
N LEU A 50 2.49 1.64 0.53
CA LEU A 50 1.69 1.35 1.73
C LEU A 50 1.97 2.34 2.88
N LEU A 51 3.24 2.72 3.07
CA LEU A 51 3.62 3.73 4.06
C LEU A 51 3.01 5.09 3.72
N LEU A 52 3.10 5.52 2.46
CA LEU A 52 2.54 6.79 2.01
C LEU A 52 1.02 6.84 2.20
N VAL A 53 0.32 5.77 1.86
CA VAL A 53 -1.13 5.61 2.14
C VAL A 53 -1.38 5.75 3.64
N GLY A 54 -0.61 5.07 4.50
CA GLY A 54 -0.72 5.20 5.95
C GLY A 54 -0.41 6.61 6.47
N ASP A 55 0.57 7.31 5.88
CA ASP A 55 0.96 8.68 6.24
C ASP A 55 -0.13 9.70 5.89
N ILE A 56 -0.73 9.59 4.69
CA ILE A 56 -1.84 10.44 4.26
C ILE A 56 -2.99 10.37 5.25
N LEU A 57 -3.36 9.16 5.69
CA LEU A 57 -4.43 8.94 6.66
C LEU A 57 -4.14 9.58 8.04
N THR A 58 -2.87 9.82 8.39
CA THR A 58 -2.52 10.53 9.63
C THR A 58 -2.57 12.04 9.53
N VAL A 59 -2.60 12.59 8.31
CA VAL A 59 -2.77 14.03 8.12
C VAL A 59 -4.25 14.32 8.28
N LYS A 60 -4.61 14.77 9.50
CA LYS A 60 -5.96 15.22 9.82
C LYS A 60 -6.31 16.45 9.00
N GLU A 61 -7.01 16.25 7.89
CA GLU A 61 -7.88 17.27 7.30
C GLU A 61 -9.34 16.88 7.63
N ASP A 62 -10.19 17.87 7.92
CA ASP A 62 -11.62 17.66 8.13
C ASP A 62 -12.28 17.35 6.77
N PHE A 63 -12.20 16.09 6.34
CA PHE A 63 -12.87 15.60 5.13
C PHE A 63 -14.40 15.67 5.24
N GLU A 64 -14.94 15.79 6.46
CA GLU A 64 -16.37 15.88 6.74
C GLU A 64 -17.02 17.09 6.02
N ASP A 65 -16.25 18.14 5.74
CA ASP A 65 -16.71 19.33 5.01
C ASP A 65 -16.48 19.26 3.49
N HIS A 66 -15.80 18.21 2.99
CA HIS A 66 -15.40 18.05 1.59
C HIS A 66 -15.63 16.61 1.04
N PRO A 67 -16.89 16.21 0.78
CA PRO A 67 -17.22 14.83 0.37
C PRO A 67 -16.56 14.34 -0.93
N GLN A 68 -16.25 15.25 -1.85
CA GLN A 68 -15.52 14.93 -3.08
C GLN A 68 -14.05 14.58 -2.80
N LEU A 69 -13.43 15.30 -1.86
CA LEU A 69 -12.06 15.03 -1.43
C LEU A 69 -11.96 13.67 -0.72
N GLU A 70 -12.98 13.33 0.07
CA GLU A 70 -13.10 12.02 0.74
C GLU A 70 -13.20 10.86 -0.28
N GLU A 71 -14.00 11.03 -1.34
CA GLU A 71 -14.15 10.04 -2.40
C GLU A 71 -12.85 9.86 -3.21
N ASP A 72 -12.25 10.96 -3.67
CA ASP A 72 -10.99 10.95 -4.43
C ASP A 72 -9.83 10.35 -3.61
N LEU A 73 -9.78 10.67 -2.31
CA LEU A 73 -8.84 10.06 -1.38
C LEU A 73 -9.09 8.55 -1.28
N THR A 74 -10.32 8.14 -1.01
CA THR A 74 -10.66 6.72 -0.83
C THR A 74 -10.32 5.90 -2.08
N LEU A 75 -10.58 6.43 -3.28
CA LEU A 75 -10.18 5.83 -4.55
C LEU A 75 -8.65 5.70 -4.68
N SER A 76 -7.91 6.76 -4.35
CA SER A 76 -6.44 6.76 -4.38
C SER A 76 -5.84 5.75 -3.40
N LEU A 77 -6.41 5.64 -2.19
CA LEU A 77 -5.97 4.66 -1.19
C LEU A 77 -6.24 3.22 -1.66
N LEU A 78 -7.45 2.96 -2.17
CA LEU A 78 -7.83 1.64 -2.70
C LEU A 78 -6.86 1.20 -3.78
N GLU A 79 -6.56 2.10 -4.72
CA GLU A 79 -5.64 1.78 -5.80
C GLU A 79 -4.19 1.61 -5.33
N GLY A 80 -3.70 2.46 -4.43
CA GLY A 80 -2.36 2.33 -3.87
C GLY A 80 -2.16 0.97 -3.20
N ILE A 81 -3.13 0.55 -2.39
CA ILE A 81 -3.12 -0.75 -1.71
C ILE A 81 -3.20 -1.90 -2.72
N LEU A 82 -4.07 -1.79 -3.73
CA LEU A 82 -4.21 -2.81 -4.79
C LEU A 82 -2.92 -3.00 -5.59
N ILE A 83 -2.26 -1.90 -5.95
CA ILE A 83 -0.97 -1.92 -6.66
C ILE A 83 0.08 -2.60 -5.79
N SER A 84 0.22 -2.20 -4.52
CA SER A 84 1.16 -2.82 -3.59
C SER A 84 0.92 -4.30 -3.41
N LYS A 85 -0.34 -4.70 -3.16
CA LYS A 85 -0.76 -6.09 -3.01
C LYS A 85 -0.39 -6.92 -4.24
N THR A 86 -0.79 -6.46 -5.43
CA THR A 86 -0.55 -7.16 -6.71
C THR A 86 0.94 -7.32 -6.96
N LEU A 87 1.72 -6.27 -6.67
CA LEU A 87 3.16 -6.28 -6.87
C LEU A 87 3.83 -7.27 -5.92
N ILE A 88 3.49 -7.26 -4.63
CA ILE A 88 3.99 -8.19 -3.62
C ILE A 88 3.68 -9.65 -4.02
N GLU A 89 2.44 -9.97 -4.39
CA GLU A 89 2.03 -11.30 -4.85
C GLU A 89 2.81 -11.79 -6.08
N LYS A 90 3.05 -10.88 -7.04
CA LYS A 90 3.79 -11.23 -8.25
C LYS A 90 5.27 -11.51 -7.94
N LEU A 91 5.89 -10.70 -7.09
CA LEU A 91 7.30 -10.84 -6.74
C LEU A 91 7.56 -12.09 -5.89
N GLU A 92 6.58 -12.54 -5.09
CA GLU A 92 6.64 -13.78 -4.31
C GLU A 92 7.00 -15.02 -5.16
N LYS A 93 6.57 -15.03 -6.42
CA LYS A 93 6.84 -16.14 -7.34
C LYS A 93 8.31 -16.31 -7.67
N ARG A 94 9.13 -15.27 -7.46
CA ARG A 94 10.57 -15.25 -7.73
C ARG A 94 11.41 -15.09 -6.47
N LEU A 95 10.92 -14.33 -5.50
CA LEU A 95 11.48 -14.24 -4.16
C LEU A 95 10.53 -14.99 -3.24
N PRO A 96 10.86 -16.20 -2.74
CA PRO A 96 10.00 -16.87 -1.78
C PRO A 96 10.10 -16.12 -0.45
N LEU A 97 9.28 -15.08 -0.28
CA LEU A 97 9.16 -14.32 0.97
C LEU A 97 8.33 -15.10 1.99
N PHE A 98 7.71 -16.20 1.57
CA PHE A 98 6.80 -17.02 2.35
C PHE A 98 5.68 -16.15 2.92
N LEU A 99 5.05 -15.33 2.05
CA LEU A 99 4.02 -14.37 2.46
C LEU A 99 2.88 -15.03 3.27
N GLU A 100 2.59 -16.29 2.97
CA GLU A 100 1.60 -17.12 3.70
C GLU A 100 1.93 -17.34 5.18
N THR A 101 3.21 -17.17 5.56
CA THR A 101 3.69 -17.31 6.94
C THR A 101 3.76 -15.98 7.68
N ILE A 102 3.61 -14.87 6.95
CA ILE A 102 3.68 -13.52 7.51
C ILE A 102 2.30 -13.16 8.03
N THR A 103 2.20 -12.91 9.33
CA THR A 103 0.96 -12.52 9.98
C THR A 103 1.03 -11.10 10.52
N VAL A 104 -0.08 -10.39 10.44
CA VAL A 104 -0.29 -9.07 11.03
C VAL A 104 -1.56 -9.16 11.88
N PHE A 105 -1.43 -8.93 13.19
CA PHE A 105 -2.51 -9.15 14.17
C PHE A 105 -3.11 -10.57 14.11
N ASP A 106 -2.25 -11.59 14.06
CA ASP A 106 -2.62 -13.02 13.96
C ASP A 106 -3.37 -13.42 12.68
N GLU A 107 -3.48 -12.53 11.69
CA GLU A 107 -4.09 -12.78 10.39
C GLU A 107 -3.04 -12.81 9.28
N PRO A 108 -3.16 -13.69 8.26
CA PRO A 108 -2.24 -13.68 7.12
C PRO A 108 -2.21 -12.30 6.44
N LEU A 109 -1.02 -11.82 6.10
CA LEU A 109 -0.81 -10.47 5.58
C LEU A 109 -1.66 -10.17 4.34
N MET A 110 -1.78 -11.13 3.43
CA MET A 110 -2.55 -10.99 2.20
C MET A 110 -4.05 -10.91 2.46
N ASP A 111 -4.54 -11.69 3.43
CA ASP A 111 -5.94 -11.65 3.86
C ASP A 111 -6.25 -10.31 4.51
N LYS A 112 -5.32 -9.77 5.31
CA LYS A 112 -5.47 -8.45 5.94
C LYS A 112 -5.55 -7.33 4.91
N LEU A 113 -4.71 -7.36 3.87
CA LEU A 113 -4.78 -6.42 2.75
C LEU A 113 -6.11 -6.52 1.99
N GLU A 114 -6.63 -7.73 1.77
CA GLU A 114 -7.91 -7.95 1.10
C GLU A 114 -9.09 -7.39 1.93
N GLN A 115 -9.09 -7.60 3.25
CA GLN A 115 -10.09 -7.03 4.15
C GLN A 115 -10.12 -5.51 4.11
N ILE A 116 -8.94 -4.87 4.07
CA ILE A 116 -8.81 -3.42 3.96
C ILE A 116 -9.40 -2.94 2.62
N LEU A 117 -9.02 -3.57 1.51
CA LEU A 117 -9.56 -3.25 0.18
C LEU A 117 -11.08 -3.36 0.16
N HIS A 118 -11.63 -4.44 0.74
CA HIS A 118 -13.07 -4.65 0.81
C HIS A 118 -13.77 -3.58 1.66
N SER A 119 -13.14 -3.17 2.77
CA SER A 119 -13.67 -2.12 3.66
C SER A 119 -13.70 -0.75 2.96
N LEU A 120 -12.63 -0.39 2.26
CA LEU A 120 -12.55 0.85 1.46
C LEU A 120 -13.58 0.85 0.32
N GLN A 121 -13.72 -0.26 -0.39
CA GLN A 121 -14.71 -0.41 -1.47
C GLN A 121 -16.15 -0.30 -0.94
N SER A 122 -16.45 -0.93 0.20
CA SER A 122 -17.76 -0.85 0.84
C SER A 122 -18.10 0.57 1.31
N SER A 123 -17.09 1.34 1.73
CA SER A 123 -17.23 2.76 2.08
C SER A 123 -17.64 3.61 0.86
N LEU A 124 -17.00 3.39 -0.29
CA LEU A 124 -17.33 4.08 -1.56
C LEU A 124 -18.75 3.78 -2.04
N GLU A 125 -19.21 2.54 -1.87
CA GLU A 125 -20.54 2.12 -2.30
C GLU A 125 -21.67 2.72 -1.42
N ARG A 126 -21.32 3.42 -0.32
CA ARG A 126 -22.25 4.05 0.64
C ARG A 126 -23.40 3.12 1.03
N SER A 127 -23.09 1.83 1.17
CA SER A 127 -24.09 0.84 1.55
C SER A 127 -24.75 1.27 2.87
N PRO A 128 -26.07 1.15 3.04
CA PRO A 128 -26.75 1.60 4.26
C PRO A 128 -26.28 0.88 5.55
N ASN A 129 -25.47 -0.18 5.42
CA ASN A 129 -24.79 -0.90 6.50
C ASN A 129 -23.26 -0.74 6.48
N SER A 130 -22.69 0.15 5.67
CA SER A 130 -21.24 0.36 5.63
C SER A 130 -20.82 1.00 6.95
N ALA A 131 -20.01 0.29 7.73
CA ALA A 131 -19.37 0.87 8.89
C ALA A 131 -18.57 2.11 8.45
N LYS A 132 -18.64 3.20 9.24
CA LYS A 132 -17.77 4.36 9.02
C LYS A 132 -16.33 3.85 9.09
N LEU A 133 -15.54 4.16 8.07
CA LEU A 133 -14.15 3.76 8.00
C LEU A 133 -13.40 4.36 9.19
N ASP A 134 -12.82 3.53 10.06
CA ASP A 134 -11.94 4.01 11.13
C ASP A 134 -10.57 4.34 10.52
N ILE A 135 -10.36 5.63 10.24
CA ILE A 135 -9.17 6.16 9.58
C ILE A 135 -7.91 5.95 10.45
N ASP A 136 -8.06 6.07 11.77
CA ASP A 136 -6.94 5.91 12.71
C ASP A 136 -6.53 4.44 12.77
N GLU A 137 -7.50 3.52 12.85
CA GLU A 137 -7.24 2.08 12.79
C GLU A 137 -6.62 1.68 11.44
N LEU A 138 -7.18 2.16 10.33
CA LEU A 138 -6.68 1.84 8.99
C LEU A 138 -5.23 2.31 8.81
N SER A 139 -4.93 3.54 9.22
CA SER A 139 -3.56 4.07 9.19
C SER A 139 -2.60 3.19 9.99
N TYR A 140 -3.00 2.81 11.21
CA TYR A 140 -2.20 1.96 12.08
C TYR A 140 -1.93 0.59 11.43
N VAL A 141 -2.97 -0.07 10.93
CA VAL A 141 -2.84 -1.39 10.29
C VAL A 141 -1.93 -1.33 9.06
N LEU A 142 -2.09 -0.33 8.18
CA LEU A 142 -1.26 -0.19 6.98
C LEU A 142 0.22 0.03 7.32
N ARG A 143 0.53 0.84 8.34
CA ARG A 143 1.89 1.05 8.83
C ARG A 143 2.49 -0.24 9.40
N GLU A 144 1.71 -1.05 10.13
CA GLU A 144 2.18 -2.34 10.65
C GLU A 144 2.40 -3.38 9.56
N ILE A 145 1.55 -3.41 8.52
CA ILE A 145 1.78 -4.23 7.32
C ILE A 145 3.10 -3.82 6.67
N ALA A 146 3.32 -2.53 6.42
CA ALA A 146 4.52 -2.04 5.77
C ALA A 146 5.79 -2.35 6.59
N ARG A 147 5.77 -2.15 7.91
CA ARG A 147 6.88 -2.50 8.81
C ARG A 147 7.18 -3.99 8.81
N THR A 148 6.14 -4.82 8.82
CA THR A 148 6.28 -6.28 8.74
C THR A 148 6.96 -6.70 7.43
N LEU A 149 6.54 -6.12 6.30
CA LEU A 149 7.16 -6.36 4.99
C LEU A 149 8.61 -5.85 4.93
N GLU A 150 8.90 -4.69 5.50
CA GLU A 150 10.25 -4.13 5.56
C GLU A 150 11.19 -5.03 6.38
N ALA A 151 10.79 -5.45 7.58
CA ALA A 151 11.56 -6.37 8.42
C ALA A 151 11.83 -7.69 7.69
N THR A 152 10.83 -8.20 6.99
CA THR A 152 10.93 -9.38 6.15
C THR A 152 11.97 -9.18 5.04
N SER A 153 11.91 -8.06 4.32
CA SER A 153 12.85 -7.71 3.23
C SER A 153 14.32 -7.67 3.69
N VAL A 154 14.57 -7.10 4.86
CA VAL A 154 15.92 -6.96 5.44
C VAL A 154 16.49 -8.32 5.81
N ASN A 155 15.66 -9.20 6.37
CA ASN A 155 16.06 -10.55 6.74
C ASN A 155 16.38 -11.41 5.50
N PHE A 156 15.63 -11.23 4.41
CA PHE A 156 15.92 -11.91 3.15
C PHE A 156 17.19 -11.38 2.46
N ALA A 157 17.39 -10.07 2.41
CA ALA A 157 18.61 -9.50 1.82
C ALA A 157 19.88 -10.04 2.49
N LYS A 158 19.84 -10.28 3.80
CA LYS A 158 20.93 -10.92 4.56
C LYS A 158 21.09 -12.41 4.24
N ALA A 159 20.02 -13.13 3.94
CA ALA A 159 20.06 -14.55 3.58
C ALA A 159 20.62 -14.77 2.16
N PHE A 160 20.29 -13.90 1.20
CA PHE A 160 20.77 -13.96 -0.18
C PHE A 160 22.20 -13.43 -0.39
N ASN A 161 22.72 -12.61 0.53
CA ASN A 161 24.09 -12.09 0.48
C ASN A 161 25.13 -13.01 1.15
N LYS A 162 24.75 -14.22 1.58
CA LYS A 162 25.72 -15.23 2.00
C LYS A 162 26.22 -16.00 0.77
N PRO A 163 27.56 -16.12 0.56
CA PRO A 163 28.07 -17.04 -0.43
C PRO A 163 27.65 -18.48 -0.06
N LEU A 164 27.26 -19.25 -1.07
CA LEU A 164 27.02 -20.70 -0.96
C LEU A 164 28.26 -21.42 -0.42
#